data_AF-A0A8G1RBJ4-F1
#
_entry.id   AF-A0A8G1RBJ4-F1
#
_cell.length_a   1.000
_cell.length_b   1.000
_cell.length_c   1.000
_cell.angle_alpha   90.00
_cell.angle_beta   90.00
_cell.angle_gamma   90.00
#
_symmetry.space_group_name_H-M   'P 1'
#
loop_
_entity.id
_entity.type
_entity.pdbx_description
1 polymer ?
#
loop_
_entity_poly.entity_id
_entity_poly.type
_entity_poly.pdbx_seq_one_letter_code
_entity_poly.pdbx_strand_id
1 'polypeptide(L)'
;MHFLSLAALPFLASAATAAPTCNRSHLNSTVGLYTVQEGDTMASVSNTVNRGICDIARLNRMADAMIPFLTGEQLLIPPETCTPDNSTCLLFPSKIDNYAECVSGGPHTYYTVKGDTIRTIALRLNITVDALSATAQGGVSDPDAPVQVNNELKVPQCSPSVCEVEPYQLIYGTYKDLADKFGSTVGQIMAFNPTYNHSDVARGEAAVITLPKNCRNLGDNVTVIS
;
A
#
# COMPACT_ATOMS: atom_id res chain seq x y z
N MET A 1 -38.27 -25.10 -55.19
CA MET A 1 -37.94 -24.15 -54.10
C MET A 1 -36.89 -24.83 -53.24
N HIS A 2 -35.68 -24.29 -53.21
CA HIS A 2 -34.48 -24.94 -52.65
C HIS A 2 -34.50 -24.94 -51.11
N PHE A 3 -34.09 -26.09 -50.55
CA PHE A 3 -33.80 -26.28 -49.12
C PHE A 3 -32.47 -25.59 -48.77
N LEU A 4 -32.49 -24.74 -47.75
CA LEU A 4 -31.28 -24.19 -47.11
C LEU A 4 -31.12 -24.86 -45.75
N SER A 5 -30.10 -25.72 -45.65
CA SER A 5 -29.69 -26.39 -44.41
C SER A 5 -28.80 -25.44 -43.60
N LEU A 6 -29.18 -25.15 -42.35
CA LEU A 6 -28.33 -24.40 -41.41
C LEU A 6 -27.18 -25.30 -40.93
N ALA A 7 -25.95 -24.91 -41.21
CA ALA A 7 -24.76 -25.54 -40.65
C ALA A 7 -24.55 -25.08 -39.19
N ALA A 8 -24.46 -26.04 -38.26
CA ALA A 8 -24.09 -25.79 -36.88
C ALA A 8 -22.56 -25.57 -36.76
N LEU A 9 -22.16 -24.43 -36.19
CA LEU A 9 -20.76 -24.14 -35.85
C LEU A 9 -20.34 -24.92 -34.59
N PRO A 10 -19.13 -25.53 -34.57
CA PRO A 10 -18.66 -26.23 -33.40
C PRO A 10 -18.23 -25.24 -32.31
N PHE A 11 -18.76 -25.42 -31.10
CA PHE A 11 -18.25 -24.78 -29.89
C PHE A 11 -16.84 -25.30 -29.60
N LEU A 12 -15.84 -24.44 -29.73
CA LEU A 12 -14.50 -24.71 -29.18
C LEU A 12 -14.57 -24.50 -27.66
N ALA A 13 -14.67 -25.60 -26.93
CA ALA A 13 -14.47 -25.60 -25.48
C ALA A 13 -13.01 -25.28 -25.19
N SER A 14 -12.74 -24.08 -24.65
CA SER A 14 -11.42 -23.71 -24.16
C SER A 14 -11.11 -24.55 -22.92
N ALA A 15 -10.12 -25.45 -23.02
CA ALA A 15 -9.65 -26.24 -21.89
C ALA A 15 -8.91 -25.31 -20.92
N ALA A 16 -9.51 -25.06 -19.76
CA ALA A 16 -8.83 -24.41 -18.64
C ALA A 16 -7.68 -25.33 -18.19
N THR A 17 -6.43 -24.92 -18.41
CA THR A 17 -5.27 -25.63 -17.87
C THR A 17 -5.33 -25.55 -16.36
N ALA A 18 -5.50 -26.70 -15.69
CA ALA A 18 -5.46 -26.79 -14.24
C ALA A 18 -4.14 -26.20 -13.74
N ALA A 19 -4.23 -25.21 -12.84
CA ALA A 19 -3.08 -24.71 -12.10
C ALA A 19 -2.34 -25.90 -11.45
N PRO A 20 -1.00 -25.86 -11.36
CA PRO A 20 -0.25 -26.93 -10.70
C PRO A 20 -0.87 -27.18 -9.32
N THR A 21 -1.23 -28.43 -9.04
CA THR A 21 -1.80 -28.82 -7.76
C THR A 21 -0.71 -28.66 -6.70
N CYS A 22 -0.66 -27.49 -6.07
CA CYS A 22 0.23 -27.25 -4.95
C CYS A 22 -0.07 -28.26 -3.85
N ASN A 23 0.95 -29.03 -3.45
CA ASN A 23 0.82 -30.01 -2.39
C ASN A 23 1.13 -29.35 -1.04
N ARG A 24 0.08 -29.06 -0.26
CA ARG A 24 0.19 -28.42 1.05
C ARG A 24 1.07 -29.18 2.04
N SER A 25 1.19 -30.51 1.92
CA SER A 25 2.00 -31.32 2.84
C SER A 25 3.51 -31.17 2.63
N HIS A 26 3.94 -30.53 1.53
CA HIS A 26 5.36 -30.28 1.23
C HIS A 26 5.76 -28.81 1.40
N LEU A 27 4.84 -27.95 1.85
CA LEU A 27 5.13 -26.54 2.07
C LEU A 27 6.07 -26.37 3.27
N ASN A 28 7.08 -25.53 3.12
CA ASN A 28 7.90 -25.13 4.25
C ASN A 28 7.06 -24.28 5.22
N SER A 29 6.77 -24.83 6.41
CA SER A 29 5.96 -24.18 7.43
C SER A 29 6.74 -23.23 8.35
N THR A 30 8.02 -23.00 8.08
CA THR A 30 8.93 -22.26 8.98
C THR A 30 9.03 -20.80 8.58
N VAL A 31 9.08 -19.91 9.57
CA VAL A 31 9.44 -18.50 9.36
C VAL A 31 10.96 -18.39 9.24
N GLY A 32 11.43 -17.78 8.16
CA GLY A 32 12.85 -17.51 7.91
C GLY A 32 13.22 -16.06 8.21
N LEU A 33 14.52 -15.77 8.08
CA LEU A 33 15.06 -14.41 8.06
C LEU A 33 15.82 -14.18 6.76
N TYR A 34 15.68 -12.98 6.21
CA TYR A 34 16.43 -12.51 5.06
C TYR A 34 17.13 -11.20 5.41
N THR A 35 18.42 -11.11 5.13
CA THR A 35 19.18 -9.86 5.28
C THR A 35 19.20 -9.14 3.93
N VAL A 36 18.65 -7.94 3.89
CA VAL A 36 18.61 -7.10 2.69
C VAL A 36 20.02 -6.79 2.21
N GLN A 37 20.23 -7.00 0.91
CA GLN A 37 21.46 -6.68 0.20
C GLN A 37 21.32 -5.33 -0.52
N GLU A 38 22.46 -4.79 -0.97
CA GLU A 38 22.46 -3.56 -1.76
C GLU A 38 21.67 -3.75 -3.07
N GLY A 39 20.75 -2.84 -3.35
CA GLY A 39 19.92 -2.86 -4.55
C GLY A 39 18.67 -3.74 -4.45
N ASP A 40 18.44 -4.40 -3.32
CA ASP A 40 17.21 -5.17 -3.12
C ASP A 40 15.96 -4.29 -3.16
N THR A 41 14.90 -4.88 -3.70
CA THR A 41 13.53 -4.37 -3.69
C THR A 41 12.62 -5.45 -3.14
N MET A 42 11.43 -5.09 -2.68
CA MET A 42 10.45 -6.09 -2.23
C MET A 42 10.18 -7.15 -3.31
N ALA A 43 10.13 -6.76 -4.58
CA ALA A 43 9.96 -7.70 -5.69
C ALA A 43 11.17 -8.64 -5.87
N SER A 44 12.41 -8.14 -5.80
CA SER A 44 13.60 -9.01 -5.93
C SER A 44 13.72 -9.98 -4.76
N VAL A 45 13.43 -9.52 -3.53
CA VAL A 45 13.43 -10.35 -2.33
C VAL A 45 12.35 -11.42 -2.43
N SER A 46 11.10 -11.04 -2.73
CA SER A 46 9.97 -11.94 -2.94
C SER A 46 10.30 -13.07 -3.93
N ASN A 47 10.92 -12.72 -5.07
CA ASN A 47 11.36 -13.71 -6.07
C ASN A 47 12.48 -14.60 -5.54
N THR A 48 13.47 -14.03 -4.84
CA THR A 48 14.62 -14.77 -4.29
C THR A 48 14.20 -15.80 -3.24
N VAL A 49 13.27 -15.43 -2.36
CA VAL A 49 12.76 -16.32 -1.31
C VAL A 49 11.54 -17.13 -1.72
N ASN A 50 11.04 -16.94 -2.95
CA ASN A 50 9.82 -17.57 -3.47
C ASN A 50 8.62 -17.40 -2.51
N ARG A 51 8.30 -16.16 -2.13
CA ARG A 51 7.14 -15.80 -1.29
C ARG A 51 6.38 -14.62 -1.89
N GLY A 52 5.10 -14.47 -1.56
CA GLY A 52 4.32 -13.32 -2.03
C GLY A 52 4.81 -12.01 -1.42
N ILE A 53 4.86 -10.95 -2.23
CA ILE A 53 5.19 -9.58 -1.76
C ILE A 53 4.35 -9.19 -0.54
N CYS A 54 3.04 -9.39 -0.61
CA CYS A 54 2.13 -9.03 0.46
C CYS A 54 2.17 -9.99 1.63
N ASP A 55 2.54 -11.25 1.41
CA ASP A 55 2.78 -12.18 2.51
C ASP A 55 3.98 -11.73 3.35
N ILE A 56 5.08 -11.31 2.71
CA ILE A 56 6.24 -10.73 3.39
C ILE A 56 5.87 -9.43 4.09
N ALA A 57 5.23 -8.49 3.37
CA ALA A 57 4.92 -7.17 3.90
C ALA A 57 4.03 -7.23 5.16
N ARG A 58 3.03 -8.11 5.16
CA ARG A 58 2.12 -8.27 6.31
C ARG A 58 2.78 -8.90 7.52
N LEU A 59 3.67 -9.89 7.32
CA LEU A 59 4.41 -10.51 8.41
C LEU A 59 5.37 -9.52 9.07
N ASN A 60 5.96 -8.62 8.28
CA ASN A 60 6.85 -7.57 8.77
C ASN A 60 6.10 -6.29 9.20
N ARG A 61 4.76 -6.30 9.11
CA ARG A 61 3.90 -5.17 9.46
C ARG A 61 4.31 -3.86 8.76
N MET A 62 4.66 -3.93 7.47
CA MET A 62 5.19 -2.77 6.76
C MET A 62 4.15 -1.65 6.64
N ALA A 63 4.61 -0.41 6.80
CA ALA A 63 3.82 0.78 6.48
C ALA A 63 3.38 0.74 5.00
N ASP A 64 4.33 0.50 4.11
CA ASP A 64 4.10 0.33 2.68
C ASP A 64 5.18 -0.62 2.13
N ALA A 65 4.76 -1.65 1.39
CA ALA A 65 5.66 -2.66 0.85
C ALA A 65 6.62 -2.13 -0.23
N MET A 66 6.38 -0.92 -0.74
CA MET A 66 7.20 -0.26 -1.76
C MET A 66 8.19 0.75 -1.18
N ILE A 67 8.26 0.93 0.16
CA ILE A 67 9.31 1.74 0.77
C ILE A 67 10.69 1.09 0.46
N PRO A 68 11.67 1.85 -0.07
CA PRO A 68 12.99 1.32 -0.36
C PRO A 68 13.67 0.78 0.88
N PHE A 69 14.27 -0.40 0.74
CA PHE A 69 14.97 -1.06 1.82
C PHE A 69 16.26 -0.34 2.25
N LEU A 70 16.68 -0.63 3.48
CA LEU A 70 18.00 -0.28 4.00
C LEU A 70 18.89 -1.52 3.97
N THR A 71 20.06 -1.42 3.32
CA THR A 71 21.03 -2.52 3.28
C THR A 71 21.35 -3.01 4.69
N GLY A 72 21.29 -4.33 4.89
CA GLY A 72 21.52 -4.99 6.17
C GLY A 72 20.30 -5.12 7.07
N GLU A 73 19.15 -4.52 6.74
CA GLU A 73 17.92 -4.74 7.50
C GLU A 73 17.44 -6.20 7.38
N GLN A 74 16.73 -6.68 8.40
CA GLN A 74 16.22 -8.05 8.43
C GLN A 74 14.75 -8.05 8.06
N LEU A 75 14.33 -9.03 7.27
CA LEU A 75 12.94 -9.29 6.94
C LEU A 75 12.58 -10.70 7.41
N LEU A 76 11.46 -10.82 8.11
CA LEU A 76 10.81 -12.10 8.36
C LEU A 76 10.25 -12.63 7.03
N ILE A 77 10.59 -13.89 6.73
CA ILE A 77 10.11 -14.58 5.54
C ILE A 77 9.01 -15.55 5.96
N PRO A 78 7.77 -15.40 5.45
CA PRO A 78 6.65 -16.23 5.87
C PRO A 78 6.82 -17.70 5.44
N PRO A 79 6.07 -18.61 6.06
CA PRO A 79 5.86 -19.95 5.54
C PRO A 79 5.36 -19.95 4.09
N GLU A 80 5.55 -21.07 3.40
CA GLU A 80 5.01 -21.26 2.07
C GLU A 80 3.50 -21.35 2.07
N THR A 81 2.90 -20.80 1.03
CA THR A 81 1.48 -20.92 0.72
C THR A 81 1.32 -21.33 -0.73
N CYS A 82 0.22 -22.03 -1.02
CA CYS A 82 -0.15 -22.38 -2.38
C CYS A 82 -0.62 -21.19 -3.22
N THR A 83 -0.96 -20.09 -2.56
CA THR A 83 -1.50 -18.89 -3.21
C THR A 83 -0.76 -17.66 -2.69
N PRO A 84 0.50 -17.44 -3.14
CA PRO A 84 1.26 -16.27 -2.75
C PRO A 84 0.54 -14.99 -3.18
N ASP A 85 0.42 -14.04 -2.26
CA ASP A 85 -0.18 -12.75 -2.55
C ASP A 85 0.89 -11.73 -2.94
N ASN A 86 0.81 -11.24 -4.16
CA ASN A 86 1.79 -10.31 -4.73
C ASN A 86 1.24 -8.90 -4.95
N SER A 87 -0.02 -8.61 -4.62
CA SER A 87 -0.64 -7.38 -5.10
C SER A 87 -1.65 -6.72 -4.18
N THR A 88 -2.34 -7.43 -3.29
CA THR A 88 -3.51 -6.84 -2.61
C THR A 88 -3.16 -5.76 -1.59
N CYS A 89 -1.93 -5.79 -1.06
CA CYS A 89 -1.38 -4.78 -0.16
C CYS A 89 -0.68 -3.62 -0.88
N LEU A 90 -0.54 -3.69 -2.21
CA LEU A 90 0.18 -2.70 -3.00
C LEU A 90 -0.74 -1.56 -3.43
N LEU A 91 -0.15 -0.38 -3.57
CA LEU A 91 -0.79 0.78 -4.15
C LEU A 91 -0.42 0.85 -5.63
N PHE A 92 -1.41 0.67 -6.49
CA PHE A 92 -1.25 0.84 -7.93
C PHE A 92 -2.07 2.05 -8.39
N PRO A 93 -1.46 3.01 -9.10
CA PRO A 93 -2.23 4.08 -9.70
C PRO A 93 -3.13 3.52 -10.80
N SER A 94 -4.42 3.81 -10.76
CA SER A 94 -5.35 3.49 -11.84
C SER A 94 -5.87 4.77 -12.48
N LYS A 95 -5.94 4.79 -13.81
CA LYS A 95 -6.42 5.96 -14.59
C LYS A 95 -7.91 6.25 -14.39
N ILE A 96 -8.66 5.30 -13.84
CA ILE A 96 -10.10 5.41 -13.62
C ILE A 96 -10.39 5.77 -12.15
N ASP A 97 -9.36 5.83 -11.31
CA ASP A 97 -9.52 6.19 -9.91
C ASP A 97 -9.92 7.65 -9.79
N ASN A 98 -10.93 7.90 -8.97
CA ASN A 98 -11.34 9.24 -8.62
C ASN A 98 -10.60 9.66 -7.34
N TYR A 99 -9.41 10.23 -7.51
CA TYR A 99 -8.63 10.77 -6.39
C TYR A 99 -9.29 12.04 -5.83
N ALA A 100 -9.20 12.23 -4.52
CA ALA A 100 -9.77 13.42 -3.87
C ALA A 100 -8.88 14.66 -4.08
N GLU A 101 -9.43 15.85 -3.89
CA GLU A 101 -8.67 17.12 -3.95
C GLU A 101 -8.11 17.56 -2.59
N CYS A 102 -8.43 16.82 -1.52
CA CYS A 102 -7.95 17.08 -0.17
C CYS A 102 -8.14 15.84 0.72
N VAL A 103 -7.42 15.82 1.85
CA VAL A 103 -7.50 14.75 2.85
C VAL A 103 -8.60 15.07 3.86
N SER A 104 -9.54 14.15 4.06
CA SER A 104 -10.58 14.27 5.09
C SER A 104 -10.04 13.93 6.47
N GLY A 105 -10.26 14.80 7.46
CA GLY A 105 -9.91 14.62 8.86
C GLY A 105 -8.46 14.90 9.23
N GLY A 106 -7.62 15.21 8.23
CA GLY A 106 -6.20 15.47 8.41
C GLY A 106 -5.31 14.23 8.33
N PRO A 107 -4.01 14.37 8.66
CA PRO A 107 -3.35 15.57 9.18
C PRO A 107 -3.00 16.61 8.08
N HIS A 108 -2.55 17.80 8.49
CA HIS A 108 -2.12 18.90 7.59
C HIS A 108 -0.66 18.77 7.11
N THR A 109 0.09 17.82 7.66
CA THR A 109 1.49 17.60 7.30
C THR A 109 1.76 16.13 7.06
N TYR A 110 2.76 15.86 6.22
CA TYR A 110 3.28 14.53 5.93
C TYR A 110 4.80 14.57 6.06
N TYR A 111 5.37 13.64 6.82
CA TYR A 111 6.81 13.53 7.00
C TYR A 111 7.42 12.72 5.86
N THR A 112 8.33 13.32 5.10
CA THR A 112 8.91 12.71 3.90
C THR A 112 9.98 11.68 4.24
N VAL A 113 9.91 10.52 3.59
CA VAL A 113 10.84 9.41 3.77
C VAL A 113 11.60 9.09 2.48
N LYS A 114 12.62 8.24 2.57
CA LYS A 114 13.43 7.82 1.41
C LYS A 114 12.53 7.19 0.35
N GLY A 115 12.70 7.63 -0.90
CA GLY A 115 11.92 7.14 -2.04
C GLY A 115 10.64 7.94 -2.31
N ASP A 116 10.31 8.90 -1.46
CA ASP A 116 9.15 9.76 -1.69
C ASP A 116 9.34 10.68 -2.89
N THR A 117 8.24 10.87 -3.59
CA THR A 117 7.99 11.85 -4.64
C THR A 117 6.61 12.45 -4.37
N ILE A 118 6.28 13.59 -4.98
CA ILE A 118 4.92 14.14 -4.85
C ILE A 118 3.88 13.14 -5.37
N ARG A 119 4.18 12.41 -6.46
CA ARG A 119 3.29 11.38 -6.99
C ARG A 119 3.05 10.23 -6.01
N THR A 120 4.09 9.70 -5.39
CA THR A 120 3.95 8.57 -4.45
C THR A 120 3.25 8.98 -3.17
N ILE A 121 3.52 10.19 -2.66
CA ILE A 121 2.80 10.74 -1.49
C ILE A 121 1.33 10.97 -1.82
N ALA A 122 1.01 11.56 -2.97
CA ALA A 122 -0.38 11.78 -3.41
C ALA A 122 -1.14 10.45 -3.53
N LEU A 123 -0.51 9.42 -4.11
CA LEU A 123 -1.07 8.08 -4.21
C LEU A 123 -1.37 7.47 -2.83
N ARG A 124 -0.43 7.59 -1.87
CA ARG A 124 -0.64 7.12 -0.49
C ARG A 124 -1.77 7.85 0.22
N LEU A 125 -1.87 9.17 0.00
CA LEU A 125 -2.92 10.01 0.56
C LEU A 125 -4.26 9.88 -0.18
N ASN A 126 -4.29 9.17 -1.32
CA ASN A 126 -5.45 9.04 -2.21
C ASN A 126 -5.99 10.40 -2.69
N ILE A 127 -5.09 11.34 -2.99
CA ILE A 127 -5.41 12.67 -3.53
C ILE A 127 -4.75 12.90 -4.89
N THR A 128 -5.21 13.90 -5.63
CA THR A 128 -4.60 14.29 -6.90
C THR A 128 -3.18 14.82 -6.68
N VAL A 129 -2.31 14.57 -7.67
CA VAL A 129 -0.95 15.16 -7.68
C VAL A 129 -1.03 16.68 -7.69
N ASP A 130 -2.01 17.25 -8.39
CA ASP A 130 -2.22 18.69 -8.51
C ASP A 130 -2.60 19.30 -7.15
N ALA A 131 -3.50 18.66 -6.40
CA ALA A 131 -3.88 19.12 -5.06
C ALA A 131 -2.67 19.17 -4.10
N LEU A 132 -1.85 18.13 -4.08
CA LEU A 132 -0.65 18.10 -3.23
C LEU A 132 0.41 19.09 -3.71
N SER A 133 0.59 19.22 -5.03
CA SER A 133 1.56 20.16 -5.61
C SER A 133 1.21 21.61 -5.29
N ALA A 134 -0.09 21.95 -5.21
CA ALA A 134 -0.58 23.29 -4.88
C ALA A 134 -0.26 23.72 -3.43
N THR A 135 -0.04 22.77 -2.51
CA THR A 135 0.28 23.06 -1.09
C THR A 135 1.76 22.92 -0.77
N ALA A 136 2.54 22.27 -1.62
CA ALA A 136 3.96 22.05 -1.43
C ALA A 136 4.73 23.39 -1.41
N GLN A 137 5.46 23.63 -0.32
CA GLN A 137 6.28 24.84 -0.18
C GLN A 137 7.43 24.83 -1.19
N GLY A 138 7.63 25.93 -1.90
CA GLY A 138 8.66 26.06 -2.95
C GLY A 138 8.21 25.63 -4.35
N GLY A 139 6.98 25.13 -4.49
CA GLY A 139 6.42 24.67 -5.77
C GLY A 139 6.96 23.30 -6.22
N VAL A 140 6.28 22.71 -7.19
CA VAL A 140 6.63 21.39 -7.76
C VAL A 140 6.81 21.54 -9.26
N SER A 141 8.05 21.37 -9.74
CA SER A 141 8.36 21.39 -11.18
C SER A 141 8.28 20.01 -11.84
N ASP A 142 8.54 18.95 -11.07
CA ASP A 142 8.47 17.56 -11.49
C ASP A 142 7.92 16.71 -10.33
N PRO A 143 6.70 16.17 -10.43
CA PRO A 143 6.09 15.38 -9.36
C PRO A 143 6.72 13.99 -9.17
N ASP A 144 7.58 13.56 -10.10
CA ASP A 144 8.30 12.28 -10.06
C ASP A 144 9.74 12.43 -9.54
N ALA A 145 10.21 13.66 -9.34
CA ALA A 145 11.50 13.91 -8.71
C ALA A 145 11.46 13.55 -7.20
N PRO A 146 12.56 13.02 -6.64
CA PRO A 146 12.66 12.76 -5.20
C PRO A 146 12.48 14.04 -4.39
N VAL A 147 11.63 13.99 -3.37
CA VAL A 147 11.54 15.08 -2.39
C VAL A 147 12.66 15.00 -1.37
N GLN A 148 12.95 16.11 -0.68
CA GLN A 148 13.89 16.09 0.44
C GLN A 148 13.38 15.14 1.52
N VAL A 149 14.26 14.23 1.97
CA VAL A 149 13.95 13.31 3.07
C VAL A 149 14.01 14.02 4.41
N ASN A 150 13.26 13.53 5.40
CA ASN A 150 13.20 14.08 6.74
C ASN A 150 12.70 15.53 6.80
N ASN A 151 11.71 15.87 5.97
CA ASN A 151 11.09 17.18 5.93
C ASN A 151 9.57 17.07 6.14
N GLU A 152 8.94 18.17 6.56
CA GLU A 152 7.47 18.26 6.62
C GLU A 152 6.90 18.86 5.34
N LEU A 153 6.09 18.08 4.64
CA LEU A 153 5.31 18.51 3.49
C LEU A 153 3.91 18.95 3.95
N LYS A 154 3.46 20.13 3.52
CA LYS A 154 2.08 20.58 3.73
C LYS A 154 1.11 19.78 2.85
N VAL A 155 0.02 19.33 3.44
CA VAL A 155 -1.02 18.51 2.81
C VAL A 155 -2.35 19.29 2.78
N PRO A 156 -3.09 19.29 1.65
CA PRO A 156 -4.42 19.91 1.60
C PRO A 156 -5.41 19.14 2.47
N GLN A 157 -6.05 19.79 3.43
CA GLN A 157 -7.10 19.19 4.25
C GLN A 157 -8.49 19.69 3.84
N CYS A 158 -9.48 18.80 3.81
CA CYS A 158 -10.87 19.19 3.62
C CYS A 158 -11.44 19.80 4.91
N SER A 159 -12.28 20.83 4.82
CA SER A 159 -12.93 21.44 5.99
C SER A 159 -14.39 21.82 5.68
N PRO A 160 -15.36 21.45 6.54
CA PRO A 160 -15.24 20.67 7.77
C PRO A 160 -15.13 19.16 7.48
N SER A 161 -14.18 18.47 8.11
CA SER A 161 -14.01 17.01 8.02
C SER A 161 -13.40 16.46 9.32
N VAL A 162 -13.48 15.14 9.52
CA VAL A 162 -13.02 14.48 10.76
C VAL A 162 -12.45 13.07 10.48
N CYS A 163 -11.51 12.64 11.31
CA CYS A 163 -11.15 11.24 11.53
C CYS A 163 -11.31 10.93 13.02
N GLU A 164 -11.70 9.70 13.35
CA GLU A 164 -11.59 9.14 14.69
C GLU A 164 -10.16 8.63 14.89
N VAL A 165 -9.41 9.14 15.86
CA VAL A 165 -7.99 8.82 16.02
C VAL A 165 -7.76 8.12 17.36
N GLU A 166 -7.20 6.92 17.33
CA GLU A 166 -6.94 6.12 18.54
C GLU A 166 -5.69 5.24 18.40
N PRO A 167 -5.06 4.81 19.51
CA PRO A 167 -3.98 3.84 19.46
C PRO A 167 -4.47 2.48 18.96
N TYR A 168 -3.66 1.81 18.12
CA TYR A 168 -3.95 0.49 17.57
C TYR A 168 -2.75 -0.45 17.69
N GLN A 169 -3.01 -1.66 18.17
CA GLN A 169 -2.00 -2.74 18.21
C GLN A 169 -1.94 -3.44 16.84
N LEU A 170 -0.94 -3.10 16.05
CA LEU A 170 -0.64 -3.75 14.77
C LEU A 170 0.09 -5.08 15.02
N ILE A 171 -0.69 -6.15 15.06
CA ILE A 171 -0.21 -7.52 15.22
C ILE A 171 0.17 -8.15 13.87
N TYR A 172 -0.58 -7.85 12.82
CA TYR A 172 -0.40 -8.38 11.47
C TYR A 172 -1.08 -7.46 10.44
N GLY A 173 -0.53 -7.40 9.23
CA GLY A 173 -1.06 -6.60 8.13
C GLY A 173 -0.17 -5.40 7.79
N THR A 174 -0.46 -4.71 6.69
CA THR A 174 0.18 -3.44 6.31
C THR A 174 -0.73 -2.25 6.59
N TYR A 175 -0.25 -1.02 6.42
CA TYR A 175 -1.15 0.13 6.48
C TYR A 175 -2.19 0.13 5.36
N LYS A 176 -1.93 -0.52 4.22
CA LYS A 176 -2.96 -0.71 3.19
C LYS A 176 -4.13 -1.55 3.70
N ASP A 177 -3.83 -2.66 4.38
CA ASP A 177 -4.87 -3.50 5.00
C ASP A 177 -5.67 -2.72 6.05
N LEU A 178 -5.02 -1.87 6.84
CA LEU A 178 -5.69 -1.03 7.84
C LEU A 178 -6.52 0.08 7.20
N ALA A 179 -5.98 0.76 6.19
CA ALA A 179 -6.65 1.85 5.48
C ALA A 179 -7.96 1.38 4.85
N ASP A 180 -7.93 0.24 4.15
CA ASP A 180 -9.12 -0.38 3.57
C ASP A 180 -10.13 -0.78 4.64
N LYS A 181 -9.66 -1.33 5.77
CA LYS A 181 -10.51 -1.82 6.85
C LYS A 181 -11.20 -0.71 7.62
N PHE A 182 -10.51 0.41 7.85
CA PHE A 182 -10.96 1.46 8.77
C PHE A 182 -11.40 2.74 8.07
N GLY A 183 -11.37 2.80 6.74
CA GLY A 183 -11.80 4.00 6.00
C GLY A 183 -10.84 5.16 6.25
N SER A 184 -9.55 4.94 5.98
CA SER A 184 -8.51 5.97 5.94
C SER A 184 -7.63 5.73 4.70
N THR A 185 -6.49 6.40 4.61
CA THR A 185 -5.50 6.14 3.55
C THR A 185 -4.15 5.73 4.14
N VAL A 186 -3.31 5.08 3.33
CA VAL A 186 -1.95 4.69 3.75
C VAL A 186 -1.17 5.92 4.19
N GLY A 187 -1.26 7.00 3.42
CA GLY A 187 -0.56 8.26 3.69
C GLY A 187 -1.04 8.94 4.97
N GLN A 188 -2.33 8.85 5.31
CA GLN A 188 -2.81 9.34 6.61
C GLN A 188 -2.21 8.55 7.76
N ILE A 189 -2.21 7.21 7.68
CA ILE A 189 -1.62 6.38 8.74
C ILE A 189 -0.11 6.65 8.85
N MET A 190 0.61 6.80 7.72
CA MET A 190 2.03 7.19 7.74
C MET A 190 2.25 8.56 8.39
N ALA A 191 1.42 9.55 8.06
CA ALA A 191 1.57 10.89 8.62
C ALA A 191 1.32 10.95 10.14
N PHE A 192 0.44 10.10 10.68
CA PHE A 192 0.27 9.93 12.13
C PHE A 192 1.38 9.10 12.79
N ASN A 193 2.22 8.42 12.01
CA ASN A 193 3.30 7.52 12.49
C ASN A 193 4.61 7.77 11.72
N PRO A 194 5.15 9.00 11.72
CA PRO A 194 6.17 9.46 10.77
C PRO A 194 7.51 8.70 10.84
N THR A 195 7.80 8.04 11.95
CA THR A 195 9.04 7.28 12.18
C THR A 195 8.87 5.77 12.04
N TYR A 196 7.66 5.29 11.76
CA TYR A 196 7.39 3.87 11.58
C TYR A 196 7.61 3.45 10.12
N ASN A 197 8.48 2.46 9.90
CA ASN A 197 8.66 1.82 8.60
C ASN A 197 8.05 0.41 8.60
N HIS A 198 8.56 -0.45 9.47
CA HIS A 198 8.10 -1.82 9.65
C HIS A 198 8.53 -2.31 11.04
N SER A 199 8.17 -3.55 11.40
CA SER A 199 8.60 -4.13 12.67
C SER A 199 8.81 -5.65 12.58
N ASP A 200 10.02 -6.07 12.88
CA ASP A 200 10.52 -7.44 12.74
C ASP A 200 10.15 -8.39 13.90
N VAL A 201 9.29 -7.95 14.82
CA VAL A 201 9.17 -8.59 16.14
C VAL A 201 8.74 -10.06 16.03
N ALA A 202 9.74 -10.96 16.11
CA ALA A 202 9.62 -12.40 16.21
C ALA A 202 9.14 -12.88 17.60
N ARG A 203 8.64 -11.99 18.48
CA ARG A 203 8.18 -12.32 19.84
C ARG A 203 7.11 -11.33 20.33
N GLY A 204 5.83 -11.71 20.25
CA GLY A 204 4.77 -11.31 21.20
C GLY A 204 4.34 -9.83 21.34
N GLU A 205 5.14 -8.85 20.95
CA GLU A 205 4.81 -7.42 21.08
C GLU A 205 4.32 -6.85 19.75
N ALA A 206 3.10 -6.32 19.77
CA ALA A 206 2.50 -5.61 18.65
C ALA A 206 3.11 -4.22 18.53
N ALA A 207 3.33 -3.73 17.30
CA ALA A 207 3.63 -2.32 17.10
C ALA A 207 2.39 -1.51 17.50
N VAL A 208 2.55 -0.49 18.34
CA VAL A 208 1.45 0.43 18.65
C VAL A 208 1.56 1.63 17.74
N ILE A 209 0.55 1.84 16.91
CA ILE A 209 0.46 2.96 15.97
C ILE A 209 -0.72 3.86 16.34
N THR A 210 -0.67 5.12 15.93
CA THR A 210 -1.81 6.02 15.96
C THR A 210 -2.63 5.81 14.69
N LEU A 211 -3.86 5.34 14.81
CA LEU A 211 -4.68 4.94 13.67
C LEU A 211 -5.84 5.93 13.47
N PRO A 212 -5.84 6.73 12.38
CA PRO A 212 -7.03 7.46 11.95
C PRO A 212 -8.05 6.50 11.32
N LYS A 213 -9.32 6.68 11.65
CA LYS A 213 -10.44 5.82 11.22
C LYS A 213 -11.62 6.67 10.80
N ASN A 214 -12.49 6.08 9.98
CA ASN A 214 -13.77 6.64 9.56
C ASN A 214 -13.62 8.09 9.05
N CYS A 215 -12.55 8.36 8.30
CA CYS A 215 -12.20 9.68 7.83
C CYS A 215 -13.21 10.16 6.79
N ARG A 216 -13.87 11.29 7.06
CA ARG A 216 -15.01 11.77 6.26
C ARG A 216 -15.22 13.27 6.34
N ASN A 217 -15.83 13.82 5.29
CA ASN A 217 -16.38 15.17 5.31
C ASN A 217 -17.61 15.22 6.24
N LEU A 218 -17.83 16.37 6.90
CA LEU A 218 -18.96 16.59 7.80
C LEU A 218 -20.16 17.26 7.10
N GLY A 219 -20.01 17.65 5.84
CA GLY A 219 -21.08 18.19 5.01
C GLY A 219 -20.74 18.10 3.53
N ASP A 220 -21.72 18.40 2.68
CA ASP A 220 -21.58 18.32 1.22
C ASP A 220 -20.68 19.44 0.65
N ASN A 221 -20.58 20.56 1.37
CA ASN A 221 -19.73 21.67 0.99
C ASN A 221 -18.48 21.69 1.87
N VAL A 222 -17.34 21.34 1.29
CA VAL A 222 -16.03 21.41 1.94
C VAL A 222 -15.09 22.34 1.18
N THR A 223 -14.26 23.06 1.94
CA THR A 223 -13.17 23.89 1.42
C THR A 223 -11.82 23.23 1.67
N VAL A 224 -10.88 23.44 0.76
CA VAL A 224 -9.49 23.02 0.96
C VAL A 224 -8.75 24.05 1.81
N ILE A 225 -8.04 23.59 2.83
CA ILE A 225 -7.17 24.41 3.71
C ILE A 225 -5.74 23.85 3.71
N SER A 226 -4.72 24.72 3.78
CA SER A 226 -3.28 24.36 3.75
C SER A 226 -2.39 25.29 4.59
#